data_AF-B9VA81-F1
#
_entry.id   AF-B9VA81-F1
#
_cell.length_a   1.000
_cell.length_b   1.000
_cell.length_c   1.000
_cell.angle_alpha   90.00
_cell.angle_beta   90.00
_cell.angle_gamma   90.00
#
_symmetry.space_group_name_H-M   'P 1'
#
loop_
_entity.id
_entity.type
_entity.pdbx_description
1 polymer ?
#
loop_
_entity_poly.entity_id
_entity_poly.type
_entity_poly.pdbx_seq_one_letter_code
_entity_poly.pdbx_strand_id
1 'polypeptide(L)'
;FPRYQIGESITYSCRGVLDYIGALEKIEARGYTRKTGVLLRWGQELDWAIDWTAQFRPDVRSWQVDREDFDQVLLQHAAECGAQVLEQAQVKRVVFEDGRAVGVEWTPQGHSEPQITRADLVLDASGRAGLISAQHFRDRRATEIFRNVAIWGYWDGGELLPDSPSGSINVISSPEGWYWYIP
;
A
#
# COMPACT_ATOMS: atom_id res chain seq x y z
N PHE A 1 -0.53 -13.87 6.09
CA PHE A 1 -1.34 -12.74 6.53
C PHE A 1 -1.99 -13.11 7.85
N PRO A 2 -2.30 -12.13 8.72
CA PRO A 2 -1.92 -10.72 8.59
C PRO A 2 -0.39 -10.54 8.61
N ARG A 3 0.12 -9.42 8.08
CA ARG A 3 1.53 -9.03 8.21
C ARG A 3 1.67 -7.51 8.22
N TYR A 4 2.60 -7.02 9.02
CA TYR A 4 2.93 -5.60 9.05
C TYR A 4 3.38 -5.05 7.67
N GLN A 5 2.97 -3.83 7.35
CA GLN A 5 3.40 -3.07 6.18
C GLN A 5 3.11 -1.57 6.37
N ILE A 6 4.07 -0.70 6.07
CA ILE A 6 3.83 0.76 6.10
C ILE A 6 3.01 1.22 4.89
N GLY A 7 2.25 2.31 5.07
CA GLY A 7 1.49 2.99 4.03
C GLY A 7 -0.01 2.94 4.31
N GLU A 8 -0.44 3.52 5.43
CA GLU A 8 -1.82 3.48 5.93
C GLU A 8 -2.75 4.50 5.28
N SER A 9 -2.22 5.58 4.68
CA SER A 9 -3.07 6.68 4.18
C SER A 9 -3.55 6.47 2.75
N ILE A 10 -4.81 6.03 2.59
CA ILE A 10 -5.40 5.71 1.29
C ILE A 10 -5.95 6.98 0.63
N THR A 11 -5.88 7.05 -0.70
CA THR A 11 -6.45 8.16 -1.49
C THR A 11 -7.91 7.86 -1.82
N TYR A 12 -8.76 8.88 -1.98
CA TYR A 12 -10.19 8.66 -2.30
C TYR A 12 -10.40 7.93 -3.64
N SER A 13 -9.47 8.04 -4.59
CA SER A 13 -9.52 7.34 -5.87
C SER A 13 -9.52 5.81 -5.73
N CYS A 14 -8.92 5.27 -4.66
CA CYS A 14 -8.91 3.83 -4.39
C CYS A 14 -10.33 3.27 -4.16
N ARG A 15 -11.30 4.11 -3.75
CA ARG A 15 -12.69 3.68 -3.61
C ARG A 15 -13.26 3.11 -4.90
N GLY A 16 -13.00 3.77 -6.03
CA GLY A 16 -13.48 3.31 -7.33
C GLY A 16 -12.88 1.96 -7.73
N VAL A 17 -11.61 1.71 -7.39
CA VAL A 17 -10.97 0.42 -7.63
C VAL A 17 -11.58 -0.67 -6.73
N LEU A 18 -11.80 -0.37 -5.45
CA LEU A 18 -12.41 -1.29 -4.50
C LEU A 18 -13.85 -1.64 -4.87
N ASP A 19 -14.60 -0.66 -5.37
CA ASP A 19 -15.96 -0.86 -5.86
C ASP A 19 -15.96 -1.75 -7.11
N TYR A 20 -15.09 -1.45 -8.07
CA TYR A 20 -14.93 -2.21 -9.30
C TYR A 20 -14.60 -3.69 -9.06
N ILE A 21 -13.72 -3.99 -8.09
CA ILE A 21 -13.39 -5.38 -7.76
C ILE A 21 -14.41 -6.05 -6.82
N GLY A 22 -15.38 -5.30 -6.26
CA GLY A 22 -16.38 -5.84 -5.33
C GLY A 22 -15.91 -5.98 -3.87
N ALA A 23 -14.83 -5.29 -3.48
CA ALA A 23 -14.27 -5.31 -2.13
C ALA A 23 -14.73 -4.14 -1.26
N LEU A 24 -15.38 -3.11 -1.84
CA LEU A 24 -15.68 -1.85 -1.14
C LEU A 24 -16.47 -2.04 0.16
N GLU A 25 -17.55 -2.83 0.13
CA GLU A 25 -18.39 -3.05 1.33
C GLU A 25 -17.61 -3.75 2.44
N LYS A 26 -16.72 -4.69 2.09
CA LYS A 26 -15.88 -5.39 3.06
C LYS A 26 -14.91 -4.44 3.75
N ILE A 27 -14.33 -3.49 3.01
CA ILE A 27 -13.46 -2.46 3.55
C ILE A 27 -14.23 -1.46 4.41
N GLU A 28 -15.42 -1.00 3.98
CA GLU A 28 -16.28 -0.11 4.78
C GLU A 28 -16.68 -0.77 6.11
N ALA A 29 -16.91 -2.09 6.12
CA ALA A 29 -17.29 -2.85 7.32
C ALA A 29 -16.16 -2.96 8.37
N ARG A 30 -14.89 -2.68 8.00
CA ARG A 30 -13.77 -2.72 8.95
C ARG A 30 -13.79 -1.56 9.96
N GLY A 31 -14.48 -0.46 9.63
CA GLY A 31 -14.61 0.67 10.55
C GLY A 31 -13.35 1.52 10.70
N TYR A 32 -12.44 1.47 9.72
CA TYR A 32 -11.25 2.31 9.66
C TYR A 32 -11.59 3.81 9.79
N THR A 33 -10.62 4.59 10.27
CA THR A 33 -10.74 6.06 10.36
C THR A 33 -11.10 6.64 9.01
N ARG A 34 -12.26 7.31 8.94
CA ARG A 34 -12.72 7.97 7.71
C ARG A 34 -11.88 9.20 7.43
N LYS A 35 -11.24 9.20 6.26
CA LYS A 35 -10.37 10.28 5.79
C LYS A 35 -11.12 11.14 4.78
N THR A 36 -11.24 12.44 5.04
CA THR A 36 -11.94 13.40 4.16
C THR A 36 -11.01 14.39 3.46
N GLY A 37 -9.71 14.28 3.70
CA GLY A 37 -8.76 15.22 3.11
C GLY A 37 -7.31 14.99 3.52
N VAL A 38 -6.53 16.04 3.33
CA VAL A 38 -5.12 16.15 3.69
C VAL A 38 -4.88 17.56 4.21
N LEU A 39 -4.05 17.72 5.24
CA LEU A 39 -3.50 19.01 5.60
C LEU A 39 -2.00 19.00 5.35
N LEU A 40 -1.51 20.01 4.61
CA LEU A 40 -0.08 20.23 4.42
C LEU A 40 0.35 21.50 5.16
N ARG A 41 1.36 21.36 6.02
CA ARG A 41 2.10 22.49 6.59
C ARG A 41 3.48 22.50 5.96
N TRP A 42 3.71 23.44 5.04
CA TRP A 42 4.93 23.43 4.23
C TRP A 42 5.62 24.80 4.20
N GLY A 43 6.87 24.85 4.65
CA GLY A 43 7.65 26.08 4.71
C GLY A 43 7.06 27.11 5.68
N GLN A 44 6.98 28.37 5.24
CA GLN A 44 6.44 29.49 6.02
C GLN A 44 5.00 29.83 5.62
N GLU A 45 4.37 29.00 4.81
CA GLU A 45 3.02 29.24 4.33
C GLU A 45 1.98 28.93 5.42
N LEU A 46 0.76 29.45 5.21
CA LEU A 46 -0.40 29.00 5.98
C LEU A 46 -0.68 27.52 5.67
N ASP A 47 -1.32 26.83 6.61
CA ASP A 47 -1.70 25.44 6.42
C ASP A 47 -2.64 25.29 5.22
N TRP A 48 -2.34 24.32 4.36
CA TRP A 48 -3.16 23.97 3.20
C TRP A 48 -4.08 22.81 3.56
N ALA A 49 -5.30 23.13 3.99
CA ALA A 49 -6.36 22.16 4.22
C ALA A 49 -7.05 21.80 2.89
N ILE A 50 -6.72 20.62 2.35
CA ILE A 50 -7.37 20.06 1.17
C ILE A 50 -8.55 19.21 1.65
N ASP A 51 -9.70 19.86 1.83
CA ASP A 51 -10.96 19.21 2.16
C ASP A 51 -11.67 18.73 0.88
N TRP A 52 -11.77 17.40 0.71
CA TRP A 52 -12.41 16.80 -0.45
C TRP A 52 -13.92 16.97 -0.45
N THR A 53 -14.54 17.11 0.74
CA THR A 53 -15.99 17.25 0.88
C THR A 53 -16.46 18.62 0.40
N ALA A 54 -15.64 19.65 0.66
CA ALA A 54 -15.87 21.02 0.19
C ALA A 54 -15.50 21.21 -1.28
N GLN A 55 -14.45 20.55 -1.78
CA GLN A 55 -13.94 20.75 -3.14
C GLN A 55 -14.67 19.91 -4.21
N PHE A 56 -15.13 18.72 -3.85
CA PHE A 56 -15.72 17.79 -4.81
C PHE A 56 -17.20 17.55 -4.52
N ARG A 57 -17.51 16.76 -3.48
CA ARG A 57 -18.88 16.47 -3.04
C ARG A 57 -18.89 15.97 -1.60
N PRO A 58 -20.00 16.16 -0.85
CA PRO A 58 -20.03 15.88 0.59
C PRO A 58 -19.71 14.43 1.01
N ASP A 59 -19.88 13.45 0.11
CA ASP A 59 -19.64 12.04 0.38
C ASP A 59 -18.22 11.57 0.05
N VAL A 60 -17.36 12.41 -0.54
CA VAL A 60 -15.98 12.02 -0.87
C VAL A 60 -15.20 11.76 0.40
N ARG A 61 -14.63 10.56 0.46
CA ARG A 61 -13.83 10.09 1.58
C ARG A 61 -12.87 9.00 1.15
N SER A 62 -12.03 8.54 2.05
CA SER A 62 -11.22 7.34 2.00
C SER A 62 -11.01 6.85 3.43
N TRP A 63 -9.92 6.14 3.68
CA TRP A 63 -9.59 5.59 4.99
C TRP A 63 -8.11 5.77 5.33
N GLN A 64 -7.84 5.86 6.64
CA GLN A 64 -6.55 5.49 7.22
C GLN A 64 -6.67 4.04 7.67
N VAL A 65 -5.83 3.15 7.17
CA VAL A 65 -6.04 1.69 7.31
C VAL A 65 -4.90 1.01 8.05
N ASP A 66 -5.23 0.05 8.90
CA ASP A 66 -4.26 -0.92 9.39
C ASP A 66 -3.90 -1.88 8.26
N ARG A 67 -2.70 -1.74 7.71
CA ARG A 67 -2.31 -2.44 6.47
C ARG A 67 -2.31 -3.95 6.59
N GLU A 68 -2.04 -4.49 7.76
CA GLU A 68 -2.06 -5.93 7.97
C GLU A 68 -3.45 -6.53 7.81
N ASP A 69 -4.48 -5.79 8.24
CA ASP A 69 -5.89 -6.14 8.13
C ASP A 69 -6.42 -5.80 6.74
N PHE A 70 -6.13 -4.59 6.23
CA PHE A 70 -6.58 -4.14 4.91
C PHE A 70 -6.10 -5.08 3.80
N ASP A 71 -4.81 -5.43 3.79
CA ASP A 71 -4.25 -6.33 2.79
C ASP A 71 -4.81 -7.76 2.97
N GLN A 72 -5.09 -8.20 4.20
CA GLN A 72 -5.71 -9.50 4.46
C GLN A 72 -7.13 -9.59 3.89
N VAL A 73 -7.95 -8.55 4.09
CA VAL A 73 -9.31 -8.49 3.52
C VAL A 73 -9.27 -8.59 1.99
N LEU A 74 -8.34 -7.87 1.36
CA LEU A 74 -8.18 -7.92 -0.10
C LEU A 74 -7.69 -9.28 -0.59
N LEU A 75 -6.76 -9.92 0.12
CA LEU A 75 -6.26 -11.24 -0.22
C LEU A 75 -7.37 -12.31 -0.10
N GLN A 76 -8.14 -12.28 0.98
CA GLN A 76 -9.26 -13.19 1.20
C GLN A 76 -10.35 -12.97 0.16
N HIS A 77 -10.67 -11.72 -0.15
CA HIS A 77 -11.62 -11.40 -1.21
C HIS A 77 -11.16 -11.93 -2.58
N ALA A 78 -9.88 -11.83 -2.92
CA ALA A 78 -9.36 -12.46 -4.14
C ALA A 78 -9.58 -13.98 -4.15
N ALA A 79 -9.37 -14.65 -3.02
CA ALA A 79 -9.62 -16.09 -2.88
C ALA A 79 -11.12 -16.43 -3.07
N GLU A 80 -12.02 -15.65 -2.47
CA GLU A 80 -13.46 -15.80 -2.65
C GLU A 80 -13.90 -15.57 -4.10
N CYS A 81 -13.21 -14.70 -4.84
CA CYS A 81 -13.41 -14.51 -6.28
C CYS A 81 -12.81 -15.64 -7.15
N GLY A 82 -12.22 -16.66 -6.54
CA GLY A 82 -11.71 -17.86 -7.22
C GLY A 82 -10.20 -17.88 -7.44
N ALA A 83 -9.44 -16.91 -6.91
CA ALA A 83 -7.98 -16.97 -6.96
C ALA A 83 -7.46 -18.08 -6.04
N GLN A 84 -6.51 -18.89 -6.52
CA GLN A 84 -5.77 -19.79 -5.64
C GLN A 84 -4.71 -18.98 -4.87
N VAL A 85 -4.95 -18.75 -3.58
CA VAL A 85 -4.01 -18.04 -2.71
C VAL A 85 -3.15 -19.05 -1.95
N LEU A 86 -1.83 -18.95 -2.12
CA LEU A 86 -0.84 -19.72 -1.37
C LEU A 86 -0.06 -18.79 -0.45
N GLU A 87 -0.35 -18.88 0.85
CA GLU A 87 0.41 -18.18 1.88
C GLU A 87 1.61 -19.00 2.34
N GLN A 88 2.56 -18.34 3.03
CA GLN A 88 3.79 -19.00 3.50
C GLN A 88 4.57 -19.67 2.35
N ALA A 89 4.45 -19.12 1.14
CA ALA A 89 5.06 -19.61 -0.09
C ALA A 89 5.96 -18.51 -0.67
N GLN A 90 7.27 -18.61 -0.45
CA GLN A 90 8.19 -17.56 -0.89
C GLN A 90 8.70 -17.85 -2.30
N VAL A 91 8.29 -17.02 -3.26
CA VAL A 91 8.92 -16.99 -4.59
C VAL A 91 10.36 -16.46 -4.48
N LYS A 92 11.33 -17.21 -5.00
CA LYS A 92 12.76 -16.86 -4.98
C LYS A 92 13.22 -16.20 -6.27
N ARG A 93 12.62 -16.58 -7.41
CA ARG A 93 12.88 -15.98 -8.73
C ARG A 93 11.79 -16.35 -9.73
N VAL A 94 11.71 -15.55 -10.79
CA VAL A 94 10.95 -15.88 -12.01
C VAL A 94 11.83 -16.73 -12.93
N VAL A 95 11.25 -17.77 -13.54
CA VAL A 95 11.93 -18.64 -14.49
C VAL A 95 11.73 -18.09 -15.90
N PHE A 96 12.82 -17.96 -16.65
CA PHE A 96 12.82 -17.47 -18.02
C PHE A 96 13.41 -18.50 -18.98
N GLU A 97 12.78 -18.66 -20.15
CA GLU A 97 13.24 -19.47 -21.27
C GLU A 97 13.13 -18.63 -22.54
N ASP A 98 14.22 -18.54 -23.32
CA ASP A 98 14.30 -17.74 -24.54
C ASP A 98 13.81 -16.27 -24.37
N GLY A 99 14.09 -15.69 -23.21
CA GLY A 99 13.70 -14.31 -22.86
C GLY A 99 12.24 -14.14 -22.42
N ARG A 100 11.44 -15.21 -22.37
CA ARG A 100 10.05 -15.19 -21.90
C ARG A 100 9.94 -15.75 -20.48
N ALA A 101 9.19 -15.07 -19.61
CA ALA A 101 8.82 -15.60 -18.30
C ALA A 101 7.86 -16.80 -18.49
N VAL A 102 8.19 -17.93 -17.88
CA VAL A 102 7.48 -19.22 -18.05
C VAL A 102 7.05 -19.86 -16.74
N GLY A 103 7.29 -19.18 -15.61
CA GLY A 103 6.94 -19.69 -14.29
C GLY A 103 7.70 -19.03 -13.16
N VAL A 104 7.57 -19.62 -11.98
CA VAL A 104 8.23 -19.16 -10.76
C VAL A 104 8.84 -20.33 -10.00
N GLU A 105 10.00 -20.07 -9.40
CA GLU A 105 10.62 -20.97 -8.43
C GLU A 105 10.31 -20.45 -7.03
N TRP A 106 9.73 -21.28 -6.18
CA TRP A 106 9.24 -20.91 -4.86
C TRP A 106 9.46 -22.01 -3.83
N THR A 107 9.56 -21.63 -2.55
CA THR A 107 9.74 -22.58 -1.45
C THR A 107 8.55 -22.49 -0.49
N PRO A 108 7.78 -23.57 -0.29
CA PRO A 108 6.78 -23.62 0.76
C PRO A 108 7.44 -23.58 2.15
N GLN A 109 6.76 -22.99 3.13
CA GLN A 109 7.24 -23.01 4.51
C GLN A 109 7.43 -24.46 5.00
N GLY A 110 8.49 -24.67 5.79
CA GLY A 110 8.85 -25.99 6.33
C GLY A 110 9.53 -26.94 5.33
N HIS A 111 9.74 -26.52 4.07
CA HIS A 111 10.43 -27.29 3.05
C HIS A 111 11.80 -26.67 2.75
N SER A 112 12.82 -27.51 2.55
CA SER A 112 14.15 -27.04 2.12
C SER A 112 14.24 -26.88 0.60
N GLU A 113 13.53 -27.73 -0.14
CA GLU A 113 13.65 -27.80 -1.59
C GLU A 113 12.73 -26.80 -2.31
N PRO A 114 13.25 -26.02 -3.27
CA PRO A 114 12.44 -25.20 -4.16
C PRO A 114 11.56 -26.04 -5.09
N GLN A 115 10.38 -25.50 -5.41
CA GLN A 115 9.44 -26.02 -6.40
C GLN A 115 9.33 -25.06 -7.58
N ILE A 116 9.04 -25.58 -8.76
CA ILE A 116 8.78 -24.76 -9.95
C ILE A 116 7.32 -24.93 -10.36
N THR A 117 6.62 -23.81 -10.48
CA THR A 117 5.28 -23.75 -11.07
C THR A 117 5.35 -23.02 -12.40
N ARG A 118 4.88 -23.67 -13.46
CA ARG A 118 4.80 -23.08 -14.81
C ARG A 118 3.54 -22.22 -14.95
N ALA A 119 3.65 -21.14 -15.71
CA ALA A 119 2.53 -20.24 -16.02
C ALA A 119 2.74 -19.54 -17.35
N ASP A 120 1.66 -19.22 -18.06
CA ASP A 120 1.69 -18.47 -19.32
C ASP A 120 1.99 -16.99 -19.12
N LEU A 121 1.65 -16.45 -17.95
CA LEU A 121 1.88 -15.06 -17.58
C LEU A 121 2.35 -15.00 -16.13
N VAL A 122 3.33 -14.15 -15.87
CA VAL A 122 3.86 -13.88 -14.53
C VAL A 122 3.72 -12.39 -14.25
N LEU A 123 3.03 -12.05 -13.16
CA LEU A 123 2.91 -10.68 -12.67
C LEU A 123 3.76 -10.52 -11.40
N ASP A 124 4.74 -9.63 -11.43
CA ASP A 124 5.57 -9.34 -10.26
C ASP A 124 4.94 -8.26 -9.38
N ALA A 125 4.24 -8.70 -8.34
CA ALA A 125 3.67 -7.85 -7.29
C ALA A 125 4.49 -7.93 -5.97
N SER A 126 5.78 -8.27 -6.04
CA SER A 126 6.65 -8.43 -4.86
C SER A 126 7.05 -7.11 -4.16
N GLY A 127 6.49 -5.98 -4.60
CA GLY A 127 6.77 -4.66 -4.05
C GLY A 127 8.23 -4.27 -4.20
N ARG A 128 8.86 -3.86 -3.09
CA ARG A 128 10.26 -3.39 -3.09
C ARG A 128 11.28 -4.50 -3.41
N ALA A 129 10.92 -5.78 -3.32
CA ALA A 129 11.83 -6.87 -3.67
C ALA A 129 12.17 -6.85 -5.17
N GLY A 130 11.15 -6.70 -6.03
CA GLY A 130 11.30 -6.54 -7.48
C GLY A 130 12.02 -7.72 -8.13
N LEU A 131 11.41 -8.91 -8.11
CA LEU A 131 12.00 -10.14 -8.65
C LEU A 131 12.36 -10.03 -10.14
N ILE A 132 11.58 -9.28 -10.92
CA ILE A 132 11.85 -9.07 -12.34
C ILE A 132 12.81 -7.88 -12.53
N SER A 133 12.44 -6.68 -12.09
CA SER A 133 13.21 -5.45 -12.37
C SER A 133 14.52 -5.36 -11.57
N ALA A 134 14.49 -5.66 -10.27
CA ALA A 134 15.67 -5.50 -9.42
C ALA A 134 16.59 -6.73 -9.45
N GLN A 135 16.04 -7.94 -9.54
CA GLN A 135 16.82 -9.18 -9.47
C GLN A 135 17.19 -9.74 -10.85
N HIS A 136 16.23 -9.91 -11.76
CA HIS A 136 16.46 -10.51 -13.08
C HIS A 136 17.14 -9.53 -14.05
N PHE A 137 16.46 -8.43 -14.40
CA PHE A 137 17.00 -7.43 -15.34
C PHE A 137 18.02 -6.48 -14.69
N ARG A 138 17.92 -6.29 -13.37
CA ARG A 138 18.77 -5.37 -12.60
C ARG A 138 18.77 -3.95 -13.17
N ASP A 139 17.62 -3.53 -13.68
CA ASP A 139 17.42 -2.26 -14.39
C ASP A 139 16.75 -1.19 -13.51
N ARG A 140 16.40 -1.53 -12.26
CA ARG A 140 15.88 -0.56 -11.29
C ARG A 140 16.91 0.54 -10.99
N ARG A 141 16.52 1.78 -11.23
CA ARG A 141 17.33 2.98 -10.95
C ARG A 141 16.68 3.83 -9.86
N ALA A 142 17.48 4.27 -8.90
CA ALA A 142 17.02 5.19 -7.87
C ALA A 142 16.96 6.62 -8.43
N THR A 143 15.85 7.31 -8.16
CA THR A 143 15.72 8.74 -8.47
C THR A 143 16.60 9.55 -7.51
N GLU A 144 17.48 10.41 -8.04
CA GLU A 144 18.47 11.12 -7.23
C GLU A 144 17.85 12.09 -6.22
N ILE A 145 16.75 12.75 -6.59
CA ILE A 145 16.05 13.73 -5.74
C ILE A 145 15.21 13.09 -4.63
N PHE A 146 14.96 11.78 -4.66
CA PHE A 146 14.12 11.08 -3.67
C PHE A 146 14.90 10.03 -2.86
N ARG A 147 16.18 10.27 -2.61
CA ARG A 147 17.04 9.41 -1.77
C ARG A 147 16.81 9.65 -0.27
N ASN A 148 15.54 9.61 0.12
CA ASN A 148 15.11 9.81 1.51
C ASN A 148 15.09 8.48 2.27
N VAL A 149 15.31 8.55 3.58
CA VAL A 149 15.09 7.45 4.51
C VAL A 149 13.91 7.82 5.40
N ALA A 150 13.00 6.89 5.59
CA ALA A 150 11.89 7.05 6.53
C ALA A 150 12.20 6.32 7.84
N ILE A 151 11.89 6.97 8.96
CA ILE A 151 11.88 6.40 10.30
C ILE A 151 10.50 6.70 10.87
N TRP A 152 9.83 5.71 11.43
CA TRP A 152 8.45 5.84 11.87
C TRP A 152 8.19 5.01 13.13
N GLY A 153 7.05 5.28 13.77
CA GLY A 153 6.57 4.61 14.97
C GLY A 153 5.06 4.80 15.12
N TYR A 154 4.50 4.30 16.23
CA TYR A 154 3.09 4.44 16.58
C TYR A 154 2.98 5.05 17.97
N TRP A 155 1.98 5.90 18.17
CA TRP A 155 1.77 6.65 19.40
C TRP A 155 0.29 6.69 19.74
N ASP A 156 -0.02 6.63 21.03
CA ASP A 156 -1.37 6.85 21.56
C ASP A 156 -1.54 8.29 22.04
N GLY A 157 -2.77 8.81 21.94
CA GLY A 157 -3.15 10.12 22.50
C GLY A 157 -2.71 11.33 21.67
N GLY A 158 -2.39 11.15 20.39
CA GLY A 158 -2.12 12.25 19.47
C GLY A 158 -3.40 12.92 18.94
N GLU A 159 -3.24 14.13 18.42
CA GLU A 159 -4.32 14.89 17.81
C GLU A 159 -3.86 15.48 16.47
N LEU A 160 -4.81 15.66 15.55
CA LEU A 160 -4.57 16.38 14.30
C LEU A 160 -4.34 17.87 14.59
N LEU A 161 -3.61 18.53 13.68
CA LEU A 161 -3.51 19.98 13.68
C LEU A 161 -4.90 20.63 13.57
N PRO A 162 -5.09 21.84 14.13
CA PRO A 162 -6.30 22.63 13.92
C PRO A 162 -6.64 22.74 12.42
N ASP A 163 -7.94 22.82 12.13
CA ASP A 163 -8.48 22.96 10.76
C ASP A 163 -8.19 21.80 9.80
N SER A 164 -7.61 20.70 10.30
CA SER A 164 -7.48 19.46 9.56
C SER A 164 -8.86 18.90 9.16
N PRO A 165 -9.06 18.51 7.89
CA PRO A 165 -10.25 17.76 7.51
C PRO A 165 -10.38 16.47 8.35
N SER A 166 -11.61 16.01 8.58
CA SER A 166 -11.88 14.85 9.43
C SER A 166 -11.06 13.61 9.01
N GLY A 167 -10.34 13.02 9.97
CA GLY A 167 -9.47 11.85 9.78
C GLY A 167 -8.38 12.00 8.72
N SER A 168 -8.03 13.25 8.37
CA SER A 168 -6.98 13.53 7.39
C SER A 168 -5.60 13.12 7.88
N ILE A 169 -4.67 13.02 6.93
CA ILE A 169 -3.24 12.96 7.21
C ILE A 169 -2.72 14.39 7.35
N ASN A 170 -1.85 14.65 8.33
CA ASN A 170 -1.07 15.87 8.37
C ASN A 170 0.33 15.59 7.82
N VAL A 171 0.77 16.37 6.84
CA VAL A 171 2.10 16.31 6.24
C VAL A 171 2.82 17.60 6.58
N ILE A 172 3.89 17.52 7.36
CA ILE A 172 4.51 18.70 7.96
C ILE A 172 6.00 18.75 7.60
N SER A 173 6.41 19.84 6.95
CA SER A 173 7.80 20.06 6.58
C SER A 173 8.69 20.37 7.78
N SER A 174 9.95 20.00 7.67
CA SER A 174 11.05 20.32 8.59
C SER A 174 12.27 20.73 7.74
N PRO A 175 13.24 21.50 8.28
CA PRO A 175 14.48 21.80 7.55
C PRO A 175 15.17 20.55 6.97
N GLU A 176 15.07 19.42 7.67
CA GLU A 176 15.73 18.17 7.30
C GLU A 176 14.82 17.13 6.63
N GLY A 177 13.61 17.52 6.21
CA GLY A 177 12.67 16.65 5.52
C GLY A 177 11.22 16.95 5.86
N TRP A 178 10.46 15.94 6.22
CA TRP A 178 9.06 16.07 6.59
C TRP A 178 8.64 14.85 7.43
N TYR A 179 7.55 15.01 8.16
CA TYR A 179 6.91 13.91 8.87
C TYR A 179 5.43 13.82 8.50
N TRP A 180 4.89 12.62 8.59
CA TRP A 180 3.45 12.41 8.50
C TRP A 180 2.88 12.10 9.87
N TYR A 181 1.63 12.52 10.07
CA TYR A 181 0.78 12.07 11.15
C TYR A 181 -0.50 11.49 10.55
N ILE A 182 -0.74 10.22 10.80
CA ILE A 182 -1.91 9.47 10.33
C ILE A 182 -2.68 9.00 11.57
N PRO A 183 -3.94 9.43 11.75
CA PRO A 183 -4.78 9.00 12.86
C PRO A 183 -5.42 7.63 12.64
#